data_AF-A0A8B6Y7J3-F1
#
_entry.id   AF-A0A8B6Y7J3-F1
#
_cell.length_a   1.000
_cell.length_b   1.000
_cell.length_c   1.000
_cell.angle_alpha   90.00
_cell.angle_beta   90.00
_cell.angle_gamma   90.00
#
_symmetry.space_group_name_H-M   'P 1'
#
loop_
_entity.id
_entity.type
_entity.pdbx_description
1 polymer ?
#
loop_
_entity_poly.entity_id
_entity_poly.type
_entity_poly.pdbx_seq_one_letter_code
_entity_poly.pdbx_strand_id
1 'polypeptide(L)'
;MEICSRTQCRKVAKIISTMLTNLQSEENLINEEVIVNNAIKILSQHDPHVSSNWDNDISEIDLSQKFSNDSDNESISSSMSSDDYNIQEDLWQRITECNVSHRAVNALLKMIKKVDVHVPNDARTLLKSPSSVLQKVVAGGVYYHVGVENAIRILLQTKQLPVDCVNLKLNNNIDGLPLFRSSNIQLWPDLGSIIEVSLSDVFIIGLYSGITKPSPPSKYLNEFVTEMKYQGVEGINFLNKYYSVITNAVICDAPARAFIKCIKGPCGYNACERCSQEGLYCSNKIIFPKLDAPLRTNEDFLARKDEEHHTSNTVSPLTELNIGMVSNFPLDYMQLVCLGVVRRILCSWIMGEF
;
A
#
# COMPACT_ATOMS: atom_id res chain seq x y z
N MET A 1 23.75 -19.43 -8.81
CA MET A 1 22.63 -19.18 -9.75
C MET A 1 22.01 -17.85 -9.38
N GLU A 2 22.45 -16.79 -10.05
CA GLU A 2 21.99 -15.42 -9.84
C GLU A 2 20.55 -15.25 -10.33
N ILE A 3 19.64 -14.91 -9.43
CA ILE A 3 18.28 -14.54 -9.78
C ILE A 3 18.32 -13.11 -10.28
N CYS A 4 18.08 -12.93 -11.59
CA CYS A 4 18.08 -11.66 -12.32
C CYS A 4 17.25 -10.56 -11.61
N SER A 5 17.81 -9.35 -11.48
CA SER A 5 17.19 -8.18 -10.84
C SER A 5 15.82 -7.77 -11.44
N ARG A 6 15.52 -8.24 -12.66
CA ARG A 6 14.23 -8.07 -13.34
C ARG A 6 13.09 -8.84 -12.66
N THR A 7 13.36 -10.03 -12.13
CA THR A 7 12.36 -10.86 -11.43
C THR A 7 11.99 -10.27 -10.07
N GLN A 8 12.93 -9.56 -9.45
CA GLN A 8 12.77 -8.82 -8.20
C GLN A 8 11.86 -7.60 -8.40
N CYS A 9 12.11 -6.78 -9.43
CA CYS A 9 11.25 -5.67 -9.81
C CYS A 9 9.80 -6.10 -10.12
N ARG A 10 9.62 -7.23 -10.81
CA ARG A 10 8.28 -7.81 -11.10
C ARG A 10 7.49 -8.15 -9.85
N LYS A 11 8.13 -8.66 -8.79
CA LYS A 11 7.42 -8.99 -7.55
C LYS A 11 6.94 -7.73 -6.84
N VAL A 12 7.77 -6.68 -6.80
CA VAL A 12 7.37 -5.44 -6.12
C VAL A 12 6.37 -4.66 -6.93
N ALA A 13 6.55 -4.55 -8.25
CA ALA A 13 5.56 -3.96 -9.15
C ALA A 13 4.24 -4.74 -9.12
N LYS A 14 4.27 -6.08 -9.04
CA LYS A 14 3.06 -6.89 -8.90
C LYS A 14 2.44 -6.75 -7.51
N ILE A 15 3.21 -6.68 -6.43
CA ILE A 15 2.67 -6.44 -5.07
C ILE A 15 2.02 -5.06 -4.99
N ILE A 16 2.69 -4.03 -5.49
CA ILE A 16 2.20 -2.64 -5.46
C ILE A 16 1.05 -2.44 -6.45
N SER A 17 1.12 -3.02 -7.66
CA SER A 17 0.02 -3.01 -8.64
C SER A 17 -1.16 -3.86 -8.17
N THR A 18 -0.94 -4.98 -7.46
CA THR A 18 -2.01 -5.74 -6.79
C THR A 18 -2.58 -4.98 -5.59
N MET A 19 -1.79 -4.12 -4.91
CA MET A 19 -2.29 -3.21 -3.87
C MET A 19 -3.05 -2.01 -4.45
N LEU A 20 -2.71 -1.56 -5.66
CA LEU A 20 -3.28 -0.38 -6.33
C LEU A 20 -4.40 -0.70 -7.33
N THR A 21 -4.63 -1.97 -7.69
CA THR A 21 -5.64 -2.40 -8.69
C THR A 21 -7.09 -2.07 -8.31
N ASN A 22 -7.32 -1.49 -7.12
CA ASN A 22 -8.61 -0.95 -6.69
C ASN A 22 -8.82 0.55 -7.03
N LEU A 23 -7.84 1.22 -7.67
CA LEU A 23 -7.98 2.60 -8.18
C LEU A 23 -8.59 2.66 -9.60
N GLN A 24 -9.15 1.55 -10.09
CA GLN A 24 -9.75 1.47 -11.42
C GLN A 24 -11.05 2.30 -11.53
N SER A 25 -10.85 3.56 -11.89
CA SER A 25 -11.76 4.36 -12.69
C SER A 25 -10.93 5.08 -13.74
N GLU A 26 -11.40 5.11 -14.97
CA GLU A 26 -10.70 5.51 -16.20
C GLU A 26 -10.12 6.95 -16.18
N GLU A 27 -10.47 7.79 -15.19
CA GLU A 27 -10.07 9.21 -15.12
C GLU A 27 -8.84 9.53 -14.25
N ASN A 28 -8.25 8.58 -13.49
CA ASN A 28 -7.23 8.89 -12.46
C ASN A 28 -5.84 8.22 -12.63
N LEU A 29 -5.54 7.73 -13.83
CA LEU A 29 -4.32 6.95 -14.16
C LEU A 29 -2.99 7.70 -13.95
N ILE A 30 -3.00 9.04 -14.03
CA ILE A 30 -1.82 9.87 -13.80
C ILE A 30 -1.30 9.68 -12.37
N ASN A 31 -2.17 9.71 -11.36
CA ASN A 31 -1.75 9.60 -9.96
C ASN A 31 -1.25 8.20 -9.59
N GLU A 32 -1.84 7.15 -10.16
CA GLU A 32 -1.41 5.77 -9.90
C GLU A 32 -0.01 5.51 -10.50
N GLU A 33 0.23 5.92 -11.75
CA GLU A 33 1.52 5.76 -12.38
C GLU A 33 2.62 6.54 -11.62
N VAL A 34 2.28 7.73 -11.10
CA VAL A 34 3.16 8.51 -10.21
C VAL A 34 3.49 7.70 -8.96
N ILE A 35 2.49 7.16 -8.26
CA ILE A 35 2.70 6.39 -7.01
C ILE A 35 3.53 5.14 -7.28
N VAL A 36 3.23 4.39 -8.34
CA VAL A 36 3.99 3.21 -8.75
C VAL A 36 5.43 3.58 -9.08
N ASN A 37 5.65 4.58 -9.94
CA ASN A 37 6.99 5.04 -10.31
C ASN A 37 7.80 5.53 -9.10
N ASN A 38 7.14 6.17 -8.12
CA ASN A 38 7.78 6.63 -6.88
C ASN A 38 8.18 5.49 -5.98
N ALA A 39 7.30 4.51 -5.81
CA ALA A 39 7.63 3.31 -5.07
C ALA A 39 8.85 2.62 -5.67
N ILE A 40 8.91 2.51 -6.99
CA ILE A 40 10.04 1.92 -7.72
C ILE A 40 11.33 2.71 -7.51
N LYS A 41 11.24 4.04 -7.57
CA LYS A 41 12.38 4.93 -7.36
C LYS A 41 12.95 4.81 -5.95
N ILE A 42 12.07 4.71 -4.96
CA ILE A 42 12.43 4.46 -3.56
C ILE A 42 13.17 3.12 -3.40
N LEU A 43 12.71 2.09 -4.09
CA LEU A 43 13.33 0.76 -4.05
C LEU A 43 14.70 0.73 -4.72
N SER A 44 14.87 1.47 -5.81
CA SER A 44 16.13 1.53 -6.57
C SER A 44 17.30 2.19 -5.83
N GLN A 45 17.05 2.90 -4.72
CA GLN A 45 18.10 3.57 -3.94
C GLN A 45 18.86 2.63 -3.01
N HIS A 46 18.25 1.52 -2.61
CA HIS A 46 18.86 0.55 -1.71
C HIS A 46 19.41 -0.69 -2.45
N ASP A 47 19.16 -0.79 -3.76
CA ASP A 47 19.79 -1.77 -4.65
C ASP A 47 20.00 -1.14 -6.05
N PRO A 48 21.25 -0.80 -6.44
CA PRO A 48 21.54 -0.21 -7.75
C PRO A 48 21.24 -1.15 -8.93
N HIS A 49 21.02 -2.45 -8.69
CA HIS A 49 20.59 -3.41 -9.73
C HIS A 49 19.07 -3.40 -9.97
N VAL A 50 18.28 -2.73 -9.12
CA VAL A 50 16.84 -2.46 -9.34
C VAL A 50 16.63 -1.40 -10.43
N SER A 51 17.71 -0.74 -10.88
CA SER A 51 17.74 0.07 -12.09
C SER A 51 18.22 -0.75 -13.30
N SER A 52 17.29 -1.15 -14.18
CA SER A 52 17.41 -1.19 -15.66
C SER A 52 16.50 -2.25 -16.32
N ASN A 53 15.65 -1.77 -17.24
CA ASN A 53 14.82 -2.52 -18.20
C ASN A 53 13.86 -3.58 -17.64
N TRP A 54 12.60 -3.17 -17.49
CA TRP A 54 11.46 -4.02 -17.13
C TRP A 54 10.74 -4.65 -18.33
N ASP A 55 11.11 -4.30 -19.56
CA ASP A 55 10.29 -4.53 -20.76
C ASP A 55 10.34 -5.94 -21.36
N ASN A 56 11.09 -6.89 -20.82
CA ASN A 56 11.17 -8.24 -21.41
C ASN A 56 10.51 -9.27 -20.50
N ASP A 57 9.22 -9.56 -20.71
CA ASP A 57 8.50 -10.83 -20.46
C ASP A 57 7.31 -10.76 -19.49
N ILE A 58 6.20 -10.22 -19.99
CA ILE A 58 4.85 -10.70 -19.66
C ILE A 58 4.42 -11.56 -20.84
N SER A 59 4.49 -12.88 -20.70
CA SER A 59 3.97 -13.82 -21.68
C SER A 59 2.48 -14.05 -21.46
N GLU A 60 1.72 -13.78 -22.52
CA GLU A 60 0.44 -14.36 -22.95
C GLU A 60 -0.65 -14.58 -21.89
N ILE A 61 -1.61 -13.64 -21.89
CA ILE A 61 -3.01 -14.01 -21.68
C ILE A 61 -3.56 -14.36 -23.06
N ASP A 62 -3.84 -15.64 -23.27
CA ASP A 62 -4.51 -16.17 -24.45
C ASP A 62 -5.93 -15.58 -24.54
N LEU A 63 -6.13 -14.70 -25.52
CA LEU A 63 -7.45 -14.25 -25.94
C LEU A 63 -7.77 -14.92 -27.28
N SER A 64 -8.10 -16.21 -27.22
CA SER A 64 -8.68 -16.91 -28.35
C SER A 64 -10.14 -16.50 -28.55
N GLN A 65 -10.36 -15.80 -29.68
CA GLN A 65 -11.60 -15.63 -30.46
C GLN A 65 -12.69 -14.70 -29.87
N LYS A 66 -13.27 -13.75 -30.63
CA LYS A 66 -13.67 -13.79 -32.05
C LYS A 66 -13.35 -12.47 -32.75
N PHE A 67 -12.67 -12.55 -33.89
CA PHE A 67 -12.66 -11.49 -34.88
C PHE A 67 -14.03 -11.44 -35.58
N SER A 68 -14.75 -10.33 -35.40
CA SER A 68 -15.75 -9.91 -36.37
C SER A 68 -14.98 -9.37 -37.57
N ASN A 69 -15.14 -10.00 -38.73
CA ASN A 69 -14.67 -9.43 -39.99
C ASN A 69 -15.58 -8.23 -40.32
N ASP A 70 -15.12 -7.01 -40.07
CA ASP A 70 -15.59 -5.85 -40.82
C ASP A 70 -14.49 -5.41 -41.77
N SER A 71 -14.77 -5.62 -43.05
CA SER A 71 -13.97 -5.17 -44.16
C SER A 71 -14.39 -3.74 -44.52
N ASP A 72 -13.80 -2.75 -43.87
CA ASP A 72 -13.95 -1.37 -44.33
C ASP A 72 -12.71 -0.96 -45.11
N ASN A 73 -12.85 -1.11 -46.41
CA ASN A 73 -11.92 -0.70 -47.44
C ASN A 73 -12.17 0.79 -47.73
N GLU A 74 -11.76 1.68 -46.83
CA GLU A 74 -11.77 3.12 -47.12
C GLU A 74 -10.39 3.57 -47.58
N SER A 75 -10.26 3.70 -48.90
CA SER A 75 -9.18 4.44 -49.54
C SER A 75 -9.29 5.92 -49.16
N ILE A 76 -8.50 6.38 -48.20
CA ILE A 76 -8.38 7.81 -47.92
C ILE A 76 -7.41 8.42 -48.94
N SER A 77 -7.99 9.02 -49.98
CA SER A 77 -7.32 9.94 -50.87
C SER A 77 -6.83 11.16 -50.09
N SER A 78 -5.57 11.51 -50.30
CA SER A 78 -4.90 12.68 -49.77
C SER A 78 -5.60 13.99 -50.14
N SER A 79 -6.27 14.60 -49.19
CA SER A 79 -6.34 16.07 -49.04
C SER A 79 -7.20 16.42 -47.83
N MET A 80 -6.60 16.87 -46.72
CA MET A 80 -7.26 17.81 -45.83
C MET A 80 -6.25 18.59 -44.98
N SER A 81 -6.67 19.81 -44.68
CA SER A 81 -5.97 20.98 -44.23
C SER A 81 -5.37 20.88 -42.82
N SER A 82 -4.35 21.72 -42.63
CA SER A 82 -3.70 22.11 -41.39
C SER A 82 -4.67 22.58 -40.30
N ASP A 83 -5.03 21.66 -39.41
CA ASP A 83 -5.16 21.94 -37.97
C ASP A 83 -4.10 21.07 -37.28
N ASP A 84 -3.42 21.61 -36.27
CA ASP A 84 -2.35 20.95 -35.49
C ASP A 84 -2.89 19.64 -34.86
N TYR A 85 -2.86 18.54 -35.60
CA TYR A 85 -3.25 17.23 -35.08
C TYR A 85 -2.15 16.77 -34.10
N ASN A 86 -2.38 16.98 -32.82
CA ASN A 86 -1.46 16.60 -31.76
C ASN A 86 -1.55 15.09 -31.50
N ILE A 87 -0.91 14.33 -32.39
CA ILE A 87 -0.80 12.87 -32.29
C ILE A 87 -0.27 12.40 -30.93
N GLN A 88 0.48 13.22 -30.20
CA GLN A 88 0.95 12.86 -28.85
C GLN A 88 -0.18 12.88 -27.83
N GLU A 89 -1.11 13.82 -27.91
CA GLU A 89 -2.28 13.90 -27.02
C GLU A 89 -3.28 12.77 -27.30
N ASP A 90 -3.54 12.48 -28.57
CA ASP A 90 -4.41 11.35 -28.96
C ASP A 90 -3.80 9.99 -28.58
N LEU A 91 -2.48 9.82 -28.77
CA LEU A 91 -1.77 8.63 -28.31
C LEU A 91 -1.82 8.51 -26.80
N TRP A 92 -1.54 9.61 -26.10
CA TRP A 92 -1.61 9.66 -24.65
C TRP A 92 -3.00 9.25 -24.15
N GLN A 93 -4.06 9.82 -24.70
CA GLN A 93 -5.43 9.53 -24.33
C GLN A 93 -5.78 8.05 -24.61
N ARG A 94 -5.54 7.54 -25.83
CA ARG A 94 -5.84 6.14 -26.17
C ARG A 94 -5.06 5.13 -25.32
N ILE A 95 -3.78 5.41 -25.05
CA ILE A 95 -2.92 4.53 -24.25
C ILE A 95 -3.42 4.46 -22.81
N THR A 96 -3.87 5.60 -22.28
CA THR A 96 -4.43 5.75 -20.94
C THR A 96 -5.77 5.00 -20.86
N GLU A 97 -6.71 5.26 -21.77
CA GLU A 97 -8.02 4.60 -21.84
C GLU A 97 -7.92 3.07 -21.99
N CYS A 98 -7.00 2.58 -22.82
CA CYS A 98 -6.87 1.14 -23.10
C CYS A 98 -5.94 0.39 -22.13
N ASN A 99 -5.40 1.07 -21.10
CA ASN A 99 -4.43 0.51 -20.14
C ASN A 99 -3.28 -0.24 -20.84
N VAL A 100 -2.69 0.40 -21.85
CA VAL A 100 -1.68 -0.23 -22.70
C VAL A 100 -0.34 -0.27 -21.96
N SER A 101 0.26 -1.45 -21.85
CA SER A 101 1.55 -1.60 -21.18
C SER A 101 2.62 -0.65 -21.76
N HIS A 102 3.48 -0.10 -20.92
CA HIS A 102 4.58 0.78 -21.34
C HIS A 102 5.47 0.14 -22.42
N ARG A 103 5.62 -1.19 -22.43
CA ARG A 103 6.31 -1.93 -23.48
C ARG A 103 5.62 -1.79 -24.83
N ALA A 104 4.31 -2.02 -24.88
CA ALA A 104 3.53 -1.87 -26.09
C ALA A 104 3.55 -0.42 -26.58
N VAL A 105 3.46 0.54 -25.65
CA VAL A 105 3.64 1.97 -25.95
C VAL A 105 5.04 2.26 -26.51
N ASN A 106 6.11 1.77 -25.88
CA ASN A 106 7.49 1.95 -26.35
C ASN A 106 7.73 1.32 -27.73
N ALA A 107 7.15 0.14 -27.98
CA ALA A 107 7.21 -0.52 -29.29
C ALA A 107 6.45 0.29 -30.34
N LEU A 108 5.26 0.78 -30.00
CA LEU A 108 4.44 1.66 -30.83
C LEU A 108 5.18 2.97 -31.14
N LEU A 109 5.73 3.64 -30.14
CA LEU A 109 6.52 4.88 -30.28
C LEU A 109 7.74 4.68 -31.19
N LYS A 110 8.43 3.55 -31.09
CA LYS A 110 9.53 3.17 -32.00
C LYS A 110 9.06 2.94 -33.42
N MET A 111 7.87 2.38 -33.62
CA MET A 111 7.27 2.20 -34.95
C MET A 111 6.84 3.54 -35.54
N ILE A 112 6.19 4.40 -34.75
CA ILE A 112 5.71 5.73 -35.16
C ILE A 112 6.88 6.64 -35.56
N LYS A 113 8.02 6.58 -34.84
CA LYS A 113 9.25 7.30 -35.22
C LYS A 113 9.80 6.92 -36.59
N LYS A 114 9.56 5.69 -37.07
CA LYS A 114 10.02 5.28 -38.41
C LYS A 114 9.23 5.95 -39.53
N VAL A 115 8.08 6.52 -39.22
CA VAL A 115 7.19 7.21 -40.17
C VAL A 115 7.36 8.74 -40.05
N ASP A 116 8.50 9.18 -39.49
CA ASP A 116 8.89 10.59 -39.35
C ASP A 116 7.91 11.46 -38.52
N VAL A 117 7.16 10.81 -37.62
CA VAL A 117 6.29 11.49 -36.65
C VAL A 117 7.05 11.80 -35.37
N HIS A 118 6.98 13.05 -34.92
CA HIS A 118 7.64 13.50 -33.70
C HIS A 118 6.91 12.98 -32.44
N VAL A 119 7.44 11.91 -31.84
CA VAL A 119 6.96 11.35 -30.58
C VAL A 119 8.11 11.06 -29.59
N PRO A 120 7.86 10.98 -28.27
CA PRO A 120 8.88 10.65 -27.28
C PRO A 120 9.50 9.25 -27.47
N ASN A 121 10.69 9.02 -26.90
CA ASN A 121 11.35 7.71 -26.95
C ASN A 121 10.83 6.72 -25.91
N ASP A 122 10.19 7.24 -24.86
CA ASP A 122 9.82 6.49 -23.68
C ASP A 122 8.39 6.83 -23.29
N ALA A 123 7.60 5.81 -22.98
CA ALA A 123 6.22 5.90 -22.52
C ALA A 123 6.10 6.86 -21.34
N ARG A 124 7.07 6.91 -20.42
CA ARG A 124 7.06 7.85 -19.27
C ARG A 124 7.14 9.31 -19.71
N THR A 125 7.86 9.57 -20.80
CA THR A 125 7.94 10.93 -21.36
C THR A 125 6.66 11.31 -22.08
N LEU A 126 6.00 10.34 -22.75
CA LEU A 126 4.68 10.53 -23.36
C LEU A 126 3.60 10.74 -22.29
N LEU A 127 3.63 9.95 -21.22
CA LEU A 127 2.69 9.98 -20.10
C LEU A 127 2.97 11.09 -19.09
N LYS A 128 4.02 11.90 -19.32
CA LYS A 128 4.43 13.02 -18.46
C LYS A 128 4.63 12.61 -16.98
N SER A 129 5.10 11.39 -16.73
CA SER A 129 5.30 10.87 -15.38
C SER A 129 6.31 11.76 -14.63
N PRO A 130 6.02 12.26 -13.41
CA PRO A 130 6.91 13.20 -12.72
C PRO A 130 8.30 12.63 -12.49
N SER A 131 9.32 13.42 -12.84
CA SER A 131 10.73 13.03 -12.77
C SER A 131 11.34 13.22 -11.38
N SER A 132 10.78 14.12 -10.56
CA SER A 132 11.21 14.38 -9.18
C SER A 132 10.01 14.29 -8.23
N VAL A 133 10.18 13.53 -7.15
CA VAL A 133 9.20 13.42 -6.07
C VAL A 133 9.89 13.70 -4.76
N LEU A 134 9.20 14.44 -3.91
CA LEU A 134 9.69 14.86 -2.60
C LEU A 134 9.72 13.67 -1.65
N GLN A 135 10.70 12.80 -1.83
CA GLN A 135 11.01 11.72 -0.91
C GLN A 135 11.77 12.25 0.31
N LYS A 136 11.43 11.75 1.50
CA LYS A 136 12.10 12.12 2.75
C LYS A 136 12.96 10.95 3.23
N VAL A 137 14.16 11.26 3.72
CA VAL A 137 14.96 10.27 4.48
C VAL A 137 14.35 10.17 5.86
N VAL A 138 13.75 9.03 6.18
CA VAL A 138 13.01 8.79 7.42
C VAL A 138 13.51 7.48 8.01
N ALA A 139 13.75 7.43 9.32
CA ALA A 139 14.00 6.17 10.04
C ALA A 139 15.02 5.21 9.39
N GLY A 140 16.12 5.74 8.83
CA GLY A 140 17.18 4.94 8.18
C GLY A 140 16.85 4.40 6.79
N GLY A 141 15.72 4.82 6.20
CA GLY A 141 15.31 4.50 4.83
C GLY A 141 14.69 5.71 4.13
N VAL A 142 13.89 5.44 3.11
CA VAL A 142 13.22 6.44 2.31
C VAL A 142 11.71 6.29 2.46
N TYR A 143 11.04 7.41 2.67
CA TYR A 143 9.59 7.48 2.81
C TYR A 143 8.99 8.41 1.76
N TYR A 144 7.90 7.94 1.15
CA TYR A 144 7.03 8.74 0.31
C TYR A 144 5.64 8.78 0.92
N HIS A 145 5.18 9.98 1.19
CA HIS A 145 3.84 10.23 1.69
C HIS A 145 2.93 10.59 0.52
N VAL A 146 1.93 9.75 0.26
CA VAL A 146 0.88 10.02 -0.75
C VAL A 146 -0.16 10.94 -0.15
N GLY A 147 -0.54 10.70 1.10
CA GLY A 147 -1.53 11.47 1.84
C GLY A 147 -2.94 10.88 1.77
N VAL A 148 -3.59 10.85 2.93
CA VAL A 148 -4.99 10.48 3.13
C VAL A 148 -5.92 11.42 2.35
N GLU A 149 -5.66 12.73 2.37
CA GLU A 149 -6.51 13.70 1.67
C GLU A 149 -6.52 13.45 0.17
N ASN A 150 -5.34 13.24 -0.42
CA ASN A 150 -5.22 12.96 -1.85
C ASN A 150 -5.96 11.68 -2.24
N ALA A 151 -5.77 10.61 -1.47
CA ALA A 151 -6.45 9.34 -1.73
C ALA A 151 -7.97 9.45 -1.59
N ILE A 152 -8.46 10.16 -0.57
CA ILE A 152 -9.90 10.37 -0.38
C ILE A 152 -10.48 11.24 -1.49
N ARG A 153 -9.80 12.30 -1.94
CA ARG A 153 -10.29 13.14 -3.05
C ARG A 153 -10.48 12.33 -4.33
N ILE A 154 -9.53 11.45 -4.66
CA ILE A 154 -9.62 10.52 -5.79
C ILE A 154 -10.81 9.57 -5.61
N LEU A 155 -10.99 9.04 -4.41
CA LEU A 155 -12.11 8.17 -4.08
C LEU A 155 -13.46 8.90 -4.26
N LEU A 156 -13.57 10.14 -3.79
CA LEU A 156 -14.80 10.94 -3.85
C LEU A 156 -15.18 11.36 -5.27
N GLN A 157 -14.23 11.42 -6.20
CA GLN A 157 -14.51 11.64 -7.62
C GLN A 157 -15.17 10.43 -8.27
N THR A 158 -14.89 9.23 -7.78
CA THR A 158 -15.15 7.96 -8.49
C THR A 158 -16.24 7.13 -7.84
N LYS A 159 -16.51 7.38 -6.56
CA LYS A 159 -17.47 6.63 -5.75
C LYS A 159 -18.52 7.56 -5.17
N GLN A 160 -19.75 7.08 -5.09
CA GLN A 160 -20.85 7.77 -4.43
C GLN A 160 -20.89 7.34 -2.96
N LEU A 161 -20.91 8.33 -2.07
CA LEU A 161 -21.14 8.13 -0.65
C LEU A 161 -22.62 8.26 -0.29
N PRO A 162 -23.06 7.73 0.86
CA PRO A 162 -24.36 8.05 1.42
C PRO A 162 -24.57 9.57 1.52
N VAL A 163 -25.79 10.04 1.21
CA VAL A 163 -26.12 11.48 1.12
C VAL A 163 -25.75 12.24 2.39
N ASP A 164 -26.03 11.67 3.56
CA ASP A 164 -25.79 12.29 4.87
C ASP A 164 -24.41 11.97 5.47
N CYS A 165 -23.52 11.34 4.70
CA CYS A 165 -22.17 11.02 5.18
C CYS A 165 -21.37 12.31 5.37
N VAL A 166 -20.98 12.59 6.62
CA VAL A 166 -20.10 13.72 7.00
C VAL A 166 -18.83 13.26 7.71
N ASN A 167 -18.78 11.99 8.12
CA ASN A 167 -17.64 11.36 8.76
C ASN A 167 -17.17 10.20 7.89
N LEU A 168 -15.89 10.19 7.55
CA LEU A 168 -15.21 9.11 6.85
C LEU A 168 -14.38 8.33 7.84
N LYS A 169 -14.68 7.04 7.98
CA LYS A 169 -14.00 6.13 8.89
C LYS A 169 -12.91 5.38 8.16
N LEU A 170 -11.66 5.72 8.48
CA LEU A 170 -10.47 5.09 7.92
C LEU A 170 -10.12 3.80 8.67
N ASN A 171 -10.07 2.69 7.95
CA ASN A 171 -9.32 1.52 8.36
C ASN A 171 -7.89 1.65 7.85
N ASN A 172 -6.94 1.69 8.77
CA ASN A 172 -5.52 1.77 8.46
C ASN A 172 -4.90 0.38 8.50
N ASN A 173 -4.07 0.03 7.50
CA ASN A 173 -3.32 -1.21 7.48
C ASN A 173 -1.82 -0.92 7.34
N ILE A 174 -1.05 -1.48 8.27
CA ILE A 174 0.41 -1.35 8.30
C ILE A 174 1.00 -2.74 8.41
N ASP A 175 1.90 -3.08 7.49
CA ASP A 175 2.58 -4.37 7.48
C ASP A 175 4.05 -4.21 7.06
N GLY A 176 4.88 -5.18 7.43
CA GLY A 176 6.29 -5.25 7.04
C GLY A 176 6.51 -6.40 6.06
N LEU A 177 6.87 -6.07 4.83
CA LEU A 177 7.02 -7.06 3.75
C LEU A 177 8.49 -7.15 3.33
N PRO A 178 9.15 -8.31 3.52
CA PRO A 178 10.47 -8.54 2.93
C PRO A 178 10.30 -8.59 1.41
N LEU A 179 10.99 -7.72 0.70
CA LEU A 179 10.83 -7.61 -0.75
C LEU A 179 11.59 -8.70 -1.49
N PHE A 180 12.75 -9.06 -0.96
CA PHE A 180 13.68 -9.97 -1.60
C PHE A 180 14.16 -11.02 -0.61
N ARG A 181 14.33 -12.26 -1.09
CA ARG A 181 14.93 -13.33 -0.27
C ARG A 181 16.45 -13.18 -0.13
N SER A 182 17.08 -12.40 -1.02
CA SER A 182 18.53 -12.24 -1.14
C SER A 182 19.05 -10.90 -0.63
N SER A 183 18.18 -9.96 -0.25
CA SER A 183 18.57 -8.71 0.38
C SER A 183 17.66 -8.41 1.56
N ASN A 184 18.17 -7.65 2.53
CA ASN A 184 17.44 -7.30 3.74
C ASN A 184 16.46 -6.14 3.51
N ILE A 185 16.17 -5.76 2.27
CA ILE A 185 15.28 -4.63 1.97
C ILE A 185 13.84 -5.02 2.34
N GLN A 186 13.20 -4.16 3.11
CA GLN A 186 11.85 -4.28 3.61
C GLN A 186 11.02 -3.11 3.10
N LEU A 187 9.79 -3.40 2.68
CA LEU A 187 8.77 -2.40 2.39
C LEU A 187 7.79 -2.36 3.55
N TRP A 188 7.45 -1.16 3.99
CA TRP A 188 6.44 -0.92 5.01
C TRP A 188 5.37 0.01 4.43
N PRO A 189 4.35 -0.56 3.76
CA PRO A 189 3.22 0.21 3.28
C PRO A 189 2.32 0.66 4.43
N ASP A 190 1.85 1.90 4.31
CA ASP A 190 0.79 2.48 5.09
C ASP A 190 -0.43 2.59 4.17
N LEU A 191 -1.43 1.75 4.40
CA LEU A 191 -2.59 1.57 3.55
C LEU A 191 -3.86 2.05 4.25
N GLY A 192 -4.84 2.48 3.47
CA GLY A 192 -6.13 2.96 3.93
C GLY A 192 -7.29 2.34 3.19
N SER A 193 -8.43 2.22 3.86
CA SER A 193 -9.74 2.06 3.22
C SER A 193 -10.81 2.82 4.00
N ILE A 194 -11.85 3.29 3.32
CA ILE A 194 -12.96 4.03 3.94
C ILE A 194 -14.17 3.10 4.08
N ILE A 195 -14.73 3.01 5.29
CA ILE A 195 -15.85 2.09 5.60
C ILE A 195 -17.13 2.47 4.86
N GLU A 196 -17.36 3.77 4.69
CA GLU A 196 -18.53 4.30 3.98
C GLU A 196 -18.50 4.00 2.47
N VAL A 197 -17.43 3.35 2.00
CA VAL A 197 -17.18 2.93 0.61
C VAL A 197 -17.06 1.40 0.60
N SER A 198 -17.26 0.77 -0.56
CA SER A 198 -17.10 -0.68 -0.71
C SER A 198 -15.78 -1.19 -0.13
N LEU A 199 -15.85 -2.27 0.66
CA LEU A 199 -14.73 -2.87 1.39
C LEU A 199 -13.53 -3.30 0.53
N SER A 200 -13.66 -3.34 -0.80
CA SER A 200 -12.59 -3.65 -1.74
C SER A 200 -11.66 -2.47 -2.04
N ASP A 201 -12.04 -1.23 -1.72
CA ASP A 201 -11.28 -0.05 -2.14
C ASP A 201 -10.19 0.32 -1.14
N VAL A 202 -9.02 -0.32 -1.30
CA VAL A 202 -7.78 -0.02 -0.56
C VAL A 202 -6.91 0.94 -1.36
N PHE A 203 -6.33 1.93 -0.69
CA PHE A 203 -5.41 2.91 -1.26
C PHE A 203 -4.12 3.03 -0.42
N ILE A 204 -3.08 3.58 -1.05
CA ILE A 204 -1.80 3.86 -0.40
C ILE A 204 -1.83 5.24 0.22
N ILE A 205 -1.50 5.33 1.51
CA ILE A 205 -1.29 6.59 2.25
C ILE A 205 0.20 6.94 2.27
N GLY A 206 1.06 5.93 2.43
CA GLY A 206 2.50 6.11 2.48
C GLY A 206 3.27 4.84 2.19
N LEU A 207 4.53 5.00 1.80
CA LEU A 207 5.43 3.91 1.48
C LEU A 207 6.80 4.19 2.08
N TYR A 208 7.23 3.29 2.96
CA TYR A 208 8.60 3.25 3.43
C TYR A 208 9.36 2.10 2.79
N SER A 209 10.62 2.33 2.42
CA SER A 209 11.58 1.29 2.08
C SER A 209 12.89 1.51 2.82
N GLY A 210 13.46 0.44 3.34
CA GLY A 210 14.76 0.47 4.00
C GLY A 210 15.33 -0.92 4.20
N ILE A 211 16.60 -0.97 4.61
CA ILE A 211 17.29 -2.24 4.96
C ILE A 211 16.80 -2.77 6.32
N THR A 212 16.18 -1.91 7.11
CA THR A 212 15.64 -2.23 8.43
C THR A 212 14.21 -1.72 8.56
N LYS A 213 13.49 -2.23 9.56
CA LYS A 213 12.19 -1.70 9.98
C LYS A 213 12.31 -0.20 10.30
N PRO A 214 11.32 0.65 9.95
CA PRO A 214 11.41 2.10 10.13
C PRO A 214 11.34 2.54 11.60
N SER A 215 12.45 2.44 12.32
CA SER A 215 12.54 2.81 13.74
C SER A 215 13.08 4.24 13.94
N PRO A 216 12.52 5.04 14.87
CA PRO A 216 11.36 4.73 15.73
C PRO A 216 10.01 4.89 15.00
N PRO A 217 8.93 4.24 15.49
CA PRO A 217 7.58 4.38 14.92
C PRO A 217 7.12 5.84 14.79
N SER A 218 7.56 6.72 15.70
CA SER A 218 7.25 8.15 15.67
C SER A 218 7.74 8.87 14.44
N LYS A 219 8.87 8.46 13.86
CA LYS A 219 9.34 9.05 12.59
C LYS A 219 8.58 8.49 11.40
N TYR A 220 8.26 7.20 11.42
CA TYR A 220 7.53 6.52 10.36
C TYR A 220 6.10 7.07 10.19
N LEU A 221 5.37 7.21 11.31
CA LEU A 221 3.96 7.57 11.32
C LEU A 221 3.72 9.08 11.41
N ASN A 222 4.76 9.91 11.43
CA ASN A 222 4.62 11.34 11.71
C ASN A 222 3.70 12.05 10.72
N GLU A 223 3.93 11.86 9.41
CA GLU A 223 3.12 12.48 8.36
C GLU A 223 1.66 12.03 8.45
N PHE A 224 1.44 10.72 8.53
CA PHE A 224 0.10 10.13 8.69
C PHE A 224 -0.65 10.67 9.92
N VAL A 225 -0.01 10.65 11.11
CA VAL A 225 -0.64 11.12 12.34
C VAL A 225 -0.94 12.61 12.27
N THR A 226 -0.02 13.41 11.72
CA THR A 226 -0.20 14.86 11.58
C THR A 226 -1.36 15.17 10.64
N GLU A 227 -1.42 14.49 9.50
CA GLU A 227 -2.49 14.63 8.53
C GLU A 227 -3.83 14.20 9.14
N MET A 228 -3.91 13.02 9.77
CA MET A 228 -5.16 12.54 10.37
C MET A 228 -5.68 13.45 11.48
N LYS A 229 -4.81 14.06 12.29
CA LYS A 229 -5.23 15.06 13.29
C LYS A 229 -5.84 16.29 12.61
N TYR A 230 -5.21 16.78 11.55
CA TYR A 230 -5.71 17.91 10.79
C TYR A 230 -7.05 17.60 10.13
N GLN A 231 -7.16 16.47 9.42
CA GLN A 231 -8.37 16.04 8.74
C GLN A 231 -9.50 15.62 9.69
N GLY A 232 -9.19 15.25 10.93
CA GLY A 232 -10.20 15.02 11.96
C GLY A 232 -10.87 16.31 12.44
N VAL A 233 -10.13 17.43 12.44
CA VAL A 233 -10.61 18.74 12.93
C VAL A 233 -11.17 19.62 11.82
N GLU A 234 -10.37 19.85 10.77
CA GLU A 234 -10.73 20.75 9.66
C GLU A 234 -11.57 20.04 8.60
N GLY A 235 -11.33 18.73 8.42
CA GLY A 235 -11.98 17.92 7.41
C GLY A 235 -11.52 18.22 5.98
N ILE A 236 -11.98 17.37 5.06
CA ILE A 236 -11.73 17.49 3.63
C ILE A 236 -12.93 18.18 2.98
N ASN A 237 -12.70 19.33 2.34
CA ASN A 237 -13.71 19.99 1.51
C ASN A 237 -13.68 19.41 0.09
N PHE A 238 -14.78 18.80 -0.32
CA PHE A 238 -14.99 18.30 -1.67
C PHE A 238 -16.39 18.67 -2.16
N LEU A 239 -16.48 19.36 -3.31
CA LEU A 239 -17.74 19.85 -3.90
C LEU A 239 -18.63 20.61 -2.89
N ASN A 240 -18.02 21.48 -2.07
CA ASN A 240 -18.69 22.29 -1.05
C ASN A 240 -19.34 21.47 0.08
N LYS A 241 -18.90 20.23 0.27
CA LYS A 241 -19.26 19.37 1.40
C LYS A 241 -18.00 19.01 2.19
N TYR A 242 -18.11 19.12 3.51
CA TYR A 242 -17.01 18.85 4.43
C TYR A 242 -17.12 17.43 5.00
N TYR A 243 -16.00 16.71 4.97
CA TYR A 243 -15.88 15.35 5.49
C TYR A 243 -14.81 15.31 6.58
N SER A 244 -15.20 15.08 7.83
CA SER A 244 -14.23 14.80 8.91
C SER A 244 -13.70 13.37 8.76
N VAL A 245 -12.39 13.18 8.89
CA VAL A 245 -11.76 11.85 8.75
C VAL A 245 -11.33 11.35 10.12
N ILE A 246 -11.83 10.17 10.52
CA ILE A 246 -11.51 9.53 11.79
C ILE A 246 -10.93 8.14 11.57
N THR A 247 -9.99 7.73 12.42
CA THR A 247 -9.47 6.36 12.37
C THR A 247 -10.45 5.41 13.08
N ASN A 248 -10.94 4.41 12.36
CA ASN A 248 -11.84 3.39 12.90
C ASN A 248 -11.09 2.17 13.44
N ALA A 249 -10.13 1.65 12.66
CA ALA A 249 -9.35 0.48 13.05
C ALA A 249 -7.93 0.54 12.49
N VAL A 250 -6.99 -0.08 13.21
CA VAL A 250 -5.62 -0.29 12.75
C VAL A 250 -5.36 -1.79 12.64
N ILE A 251 -5.32 -2.28 11.41
CA ILE A 251 -5.24 -3.69 11.04
C ILE A 251 -3.79 -4.02 10.72
N CYS A 252 -3.20 -4.95 11.45
CA CYS A 252 -1.78 -5.29 11.30
C CYS A 252 -1.50 -6.67 11.87
N ASP A 253 -0.41 -7.29 11.40
CA ASP A 253 0.08 -8.54 11.96
C ASP A 253 0.62 -8.35 13.40
N ALA A 254 0.82 -9.42 14.16
CA ALA A 254 1.27 -9.28 15.56
C ALA A 254 2.62 -8.54 15.72
N PRO A 255 3.66 -8.82 14.90
CA PRO A 255 4.91 -8.05 14.91
C PRO A 255 4.76 -6.55 14.60
N ALA A 256 4.06 -6.19 13.52
CA ALA A 256 3.82 -4.80 13.12
C ALA A 256 2.96 -4.08 14.15
N ARG A 257 1.93 -4.74 14.68
CA ARG A 257 1.09 -4.23 15.76
C ARG A 257 1.89 -3.90 17.00
N ALA A 258 2.75 -4.81 17.45
CA ALA A 258 3.61 -4.58 18.60
C ALA A 258 4.56 -3.38 18.38
N PHE A 259 5.08 -3.28 17.15
CA PHE A 259 5.95 -2.17 16.75
C PHE A 259 5.24 -0.81 16.77
N ILE A 260 4.09 -0.66 16.08
CA ILE A 260 3.39 0.62 16.00
C ILE A 260 2.75 1.03 17.34
N LYS A 261 2.32 0.04 18.15
CA LYS A 261 1.80 0.27 19.51
C LYS A 261 2.89 0.49 20.55
N CYS A 262 4.17 0.31 20.19
CA CYS A 262 5.30 0.39 21.13
C CYS A 262 5.15 -0.56 22.34
N ILE A 263 4.73 -1.80 22.11
CA ILE A 263 4.54 -2.84 23.15
C ILE A 263 5.46 -4.04 22.93
N LYS A 264 5.56 -4.93 23.93
CA LYS A 264 6.30 -6.19 23.81
C LYS A 264 5.75 -7.03 22.65
N GLY A 265 6.68 -7.55 21.85
CA GLY A 265 6.36 -8.44 20.73
C GLY A 265 5.77 -9.79 21.18
N PRO A 266 5.21 -10.58 20.25
CA PRO A 266 4.39 -11.76 20.52
C PRO A 266 5.08 -12.88 21.33
N CYS A 267 6.41 -12.88 21.44
CA CYS A 267 7.17 -13.85 22.23
C CYS A 267 7.59 -13.33 23.62
N GLY A 268 7.10 -12.16 24.04
CA GLY A 268 7.44 -11.58 25.34
C GLY A 268 6.58 -12.12 26.48
N TYR A 269 7.14 -12.14 27.70
CA TYR A 269 6.42 -12.54 28.92
C TYR A 269 5.16 -11.70 29.15
N ASN A 270 5.18 -10.39 28.92
CA ASN A 270 4.01 -9.52 29.09
C ASN A 270 3.39 -9.10 27.74
N ALA A 271 3.38 -10.01 26.76
CA ALA A 271 2.96 -9.70 25.38
C ALA A 271 1.44 -9.76 25.13
N CYS A 272 0.65 -10.35 26.04
CA CYS A 272 -0.80 -10.46 25.80
C CYS A 272 -1.43 -9.07 25.66
N GLU A 273 -2.12 -8.85 24.54
CA GLU A 273 -2.76 -7.56 24.22
C GLU A 273 -4.20 -7.44 24.74
N ARG A 274 -4.77 -8.54 25.22
CA ARG A 274 -6.17 -8.60 25.66
C ARG A 274 -6.32 -8.66 27.17
N CYS A 275 -5.34 -9.19 27.89
CA CYS A 275 -5.38 -9.27 29.34
C CYS A 275 -4.01 -8.99 29.96
N SER A 276 -4.05 -8.58 31.23
CA SER A 276 -2.89 -8.35 32.07
C SER A 276 -2.50 -9.66 32.75
N GLN A 277 -1.64 -10.42 32.09
CA GLN A 277 -1.00 -11.59 32.68
C GLN A 277 0.43 -11.72 32.20
N GLU A 278 1.28 -12.17 33.12
CA GLU A 278 2.61 -12.65 32.79
C GLU A 278 2.52 -14.05 32.19
N GLY A 279 3.16 -14.21 31.05
CA GLY A 279 3.29 -15.48 30.35
C GLY A 279 4.26 -16.40 31.08
N LEU A 280 4.12 -17.69 30.86
CA LEU A 280 5.02 -18.71 31.40
C LEU A 280 5.83 -19.31 30.26
N TYR A 281 7.12 -19.53 30.50
CA TYR A 281 7.94 -20.28 29.57
C TYR A 281 7.70 -21.77 29.74
N CYS A 282 7.25 -22.43 28.67
CA CYS A 282 6.95 -23.85 28.63
C CYS A 282 7.32 -24.41 27.25
N SER A 283 8.14 -25.47 27.21
CA SER A 283 8.51 -26.17 25.97
C SER A 283 8.94 -25.24 24.82
N ASN A 284 9.93 -24.37 25.09
CA ASN A 284 10.46 -23.37 24.15
C ASN A 284 9.45 -22.32 23.65
N LYS A 285 8.34 -22.11 24.38
CA LYS A 285 7.28 -21.16 24.02
C LYS A 285 6.85 -20.35 25.24
N ILE A 286 6.34 -19.15 25.01
CA ILE A 286 5.59 -18.41 26.03
C ILE A 286 4.11 -18.77 25.90
N ILE A 287 3.48 -19.12 27.03
CA ILE A 287 2.06 -19.43 27.12
C ILE A 287 1.35 -18.52 28.12
N PHE A 288 0.06 -18.31 27.92
CA PHE A 288 -0.79 -17.45 28.75
C PHE A 288 -1.95 -18.28 29.32
N PRO A 289 -1.74 -19.04 30.41
CA PRO A 289 -2.69 -20.06 30.85
C PRO A 289 -3.86 -19.49 31.68
N LYS A 290 -3.75 -18.26 32.19
CA LYS A 290 -4.80 -17.68 33.04
C LYS A 290 -6.02 -17.32 32.18
N LEU A 291 -7.19 -17.81 32.58
CA LEU A 291 -8.46 -17.58 31.89
C LEU A 291 -9.27 -16.41 32.48
N ASP A 292 -8.96 -16.02 33.71
CA ASP A 292 -9.62 -14.99 34.52
C ASP A 292 -8.73 -13.75 34.73
N ALA A 293 -7.67 -13.61 33.92
CA ALA A 293 -6.78 -12.45 33.98
C ALA A 293 -7.55 -11.15 33.65
N PRO A 294 -7.29 -10.04 34.36
CA PRO A 294 -7.94 -8.76 34.10
C PRO A 294 -7.79 -8.34 32.64
N LEU A 295 -8.88 -7.94 32.00
CA LEU A 295 -8.84 -7.46 30.61
C LEU A 295 -8.15 -6.10 30.52
N ARG A 296 -7.40 -5.88 29.44
CA ARG A 296 -6.83 -4.55 29.15
C ARG A 296 -7.91 -3.61 28.66
N THR A 297 -7.89 -2.39 29.16
CA THR A 297 -8.76 -1.30 28.71
C THR A 297 -7.96 -0.27 27.93
N ASN A 298 -8.65 0.61 27.19
CA ASN A 298 -7.98 1.70 26.47
C ASN A 298 -7.36 2.69 27.48
N GLU A 299 -8.05 2.93 28.58
CA GLU A 299 -7.65 3.82 29.67
C GLU A 299 -6.38 3.31 30.35
N ASP A 300 -6.31 2.01 30.65
CA ASP A 300 -5.11 1.40 31.26
C ASP A 300 -3.90 1.45 30.32
N PHE A 301 -4.12 1.28 29.01
CA PHE A 301 -3.07 1.38 28.00
C PHE A 301 -2.53 2.82 27.91
N LEU A 302 -3.41 3.82 27.85
CA LEU A 302 -3.02 5.23 27.80
C LEU A 302 -2.28 5.66 29.07
N ALA A 303 -2.76 5.21 30.24
CA ALA A 303 -2.11 5.42 31.52
C ALA A 303 -0.84 4.58 31.71
N ARG A 304 -0.52 3.68 30.77
CA ARG A 304 0.62 2.75 30.81
C ARG A 304 0.74 1.99 32.13
N LYS A 305 -0.39 1.56 32.71
CA LYS A 305 -0.41 0.90 34.03
C LYS A 305 0.43 -0.38 34.09
N ASP A 306 0.54 -1.09 32.97
CA ASP A 306 1.40 -2.27 32.82
C ASP A 306 2.71 -1.88 32.12
N GLU A 307 3.66 -1.37 32.89
CA GLU A 307 4.96 -0.90 32.36
C GLU A 307 5.70 -1.99 31.58
N GLU A 308 5.57 -3.24 32.02
CA GLU A 308 6.20 -4.39 31.40
C GLU A 308 5.55 -4.79 30.07
N HIS A 309 4.31 -4.40 29.81
CA HIS A 309 3.70 -4.58 28.49
C HIS A 309 4.24 -3.58 27.46
N HIS A 310 4.59 -2.38 27.91
CA HIS A 310 5.08 -1.31 27.04
C HIS A 310 6.59 -1.41 26.81
N THR A 311 7.04 -0.85 25.69
CA THR A 311 8.46 -0.56 25.49
C THR A 311 8.79 0.69 26.30
N SER A 312 9.70 0.55 27.27
CA SER A 312 9.94 1.50 28.36
C SER A 312 10.19 2.95 27.91
N ASN A 313 10.82 3.16 26.75
CA ASN A 313 11.27 4.49 26.31
C ASN A 313 10.44 5.13 25.19
N THR A 314 9.27 4.56 24.83
CA THR A 314 8.51 5.02 23.66
C THR A 314 7.01 4.99 23.88
N VAL A 315 6.32 6.05 23.48
CA VAL A 315 4.85 6.10 23.38
C VAL A 315 4.46 5.90 21.91
N SER A 316 3.36 5.19 21.67
CA SER A 316 2.83 5.01 20.32
C SER A 316 2.33 6.34 19.75
N PRO A 317 2.76 6.77 18.55
CA PRO A 317 2.25 8.00 17.91
C PRO A 317 0.73 7.97 17.69
N LEU A 318 0.17 6.78 17.52
CA LEU A 318 -1.26 6.59 17.28
C LEU A 318 -2.13 6.97 18.49
N THR A 319 -1.56 7.13 19.70
CA THR A 319 -2.33 7.63 20.85
C THR A 319 -2.81 9.06 20.64
N GLU A 320 -2.21 9.81 19.72
CA GLU A 320 -2.63 11.17 19.37
C GLU A 320 -3.91 11.22 18.53
N LEU A 321 -4.34 10.09 17.94
CA LEU A 321 -5.51 10.01 17.06
C LEU A 321 -6.81 9.70 17.82
N ASN A 322 -6.80 9.74 19.16
CA ASN A 322 -7.93 9.40 20.02
C ASN A 322 -8.58 8.05 19.68
N ILE A 323 -7.77 7.08 19.26
CA ILE A 323 -8.21 5.70 18.99
C ILE A 323 -8.04 4.82 20.22
N GLY A 324 -8.92 3.84 20.38
CA GLY A 324 -8.78 2.81 21.40
C GLY A 324 -7.62 1.87 21.07
N MET A 325 -6.51 2.01 21.79
CA MET A 325 -5.29 1.20 21.60
C MET A 325 -5.48 -0.30 21.90
N VAL A 326 -6.61 -0.68 22.51
CA VAL A 326 -7.05 -2.07 22.69
C VAL A 326 -8.23 -2.37 21.74
N SER A 327 -9.32 -1.60 21.81
CA SER A 327 -10.57 -1.93 21.11
C SER A 327 -10.50 -1.77 19.59
N ASN A 328 -9.74 -0.80 19.08
CA ASN A 328 -9.65 -0.47 17.66
C ASN A 328 -8.49 -1.17 16.94
N PHE A 329 -7.79 -2.06 17.63
CA PHE A 329 -6.77 -2.95 17.05
C PHE A 329 -7.32 -4.38 17.02
N PRO A 330 -7.98 -4.80 15.93
CA PRO A 330 -8.47 -6.17 15.79
C PRO A 330 -7.30 -7.17 15.81
N LEU A 331 -7.53 -8.37 16.37
CA LEU A 331 -6.58 -9.47 16.22
C LEU A 331 -6.90 -10.19 14.91
N ASP A 332 -5.88 -10.38 14.09
CA ASP A 332 -6.04 -11.03 12.79
C ASP A 332 -6.40 -12.51 12.95
N TYR A 333 -7.58 -12.91 12.45
CA TYR A 333 -8.08 -14.28 12.52
C TYR A 333 -7.19 -15.28 11.77
N MET A 334 -6.70 -14.89 10.59
CA MET A 334 -5.83 -15.74 9.78
C MET A 334 -4.54 -16.06 10.53
N GLN A 335 -3.91 -15.09 11.18
CA GLN A 335 -2.68 -15.29 11.91
C GLN A 335 -2.88 -15.98 13.24
N LEU A 336 -3.87 -15.54 14.02
CA LEU A 336 -4.08 -16.04 15.37
C LEU A 336 -4.71 -17.44 15.35
N VAL A 337 -5.78 -17.62 14.57
CA VAL A 337 -6.57 -18.87 14.58
C VAL A 337 -6.06 -19.82 13.52
N CYS A 338 -6.06 -19.43 12.24
CA CYS A 338 -5.71 -20.37 11.15
C CYS A 338 -4.23 -20.79 11.21
N LEU A 339 -3.31 -19.82 11.21
CA LEU A 339 -1.87 -20.08 11.23
C LEU A 339 -1.32 -20.36 12.63
N GLY A 340 -1.95 -19.81 13.67
CA GLY A 340 -1.52 -19.97 15.05
C GLY A 340 -2.06 -21.25 15.69
N VAL A 341 -3.38 -21.37 15.82
CA VAL A 341 -4.03 -22.49 16.51
C VAL A 341 -4.20 -23.71 15.61
N VAL A 342 -4.89 -23.56 14.48
CA VAL A 342 -5.28 -24.67 13.60
C VAL A 342 -4.04 -25.37 13.03
N ARG A 343 -3.06 -24.60 12.55
CA ARG A 343 -1.77 -25.17 12.09
C ARG A 343 -1.09 -26.01 13.17
N ARG A 344 -1.07 -25.54 14.42
CA ARG A 344 -0.47 -26.29 15.54
C ARG A 344 -1.22 -27.59 15.80
N ILE A 345 -2.55 -27.54 15.88
CA ILE A 345 -3.38 -28.73 16.06
C ILE A 345 -3.11 -29.76 14.97
N LEU A 346 -3.08 -29.34 13.70
CA LEU A 346 -2.79 -30.23 12.57
C LEU A 346 -1.38 -30.82 12.64
N CYS A 347 -0.36 -30.01 12.93
CA CYS A 347 1.01 -30.50 13.12
C CYS A 347 1.09 -31.52 14.26
N SER A 348 0.42 -31.26 15.39
CA SER A 348 0.37 -32.19 16.53
C SER A 348 -0.33 -33.50 16.18
N TRP A 349 -1.43 -33.46 15.42
CA TRP A 349 -2.12 -34.68 14.99
C TRP A 349 -1.31 -35.52 14.00
N ILE A 350 -0.57 -34.88 13.10
CA ILE A 350 0.22 -35.58 12.07
C ILE A 350 1.54 -36.10 12.66
N MET A 351 2.22 -35.30 13.49
CA MET A 351 3.57 -35.59 13.98
C MET A 351 3.61 -36.19 15.39
N GLY A 352 2.50 -36.18 16.12
CA GLY A 352 2.41 -36.74 17.47
C GLY A 352 3.07 -35.91 18.58
N GLU A 353 3.43 -34.64 18.31
CA GLU A 353 4.10 -33.75 19.27
C GLU A 353 3.15 -32.63 19.76
N PHE A 354 3.02 -32.46 21.08
CA PHE A 354 2.20 -31.41 21.72
C PHE A 354 3.03 -30.22 22.24
#